data_AF-A0AAE9AIY6-F1
#
_entry.id   AF-A0AAE9AIY6-F1
#
_cell.length_a   1.000
_cell.length_b   1.000
_cell.length_c   1.000
_cell.angle_alpha   90.00
_cell.angle_beta   90.00
_cell.angle_gamma   90.00
#
_symmetry.space_group_name_H-M   'P 1'
#
loop_
_entity.id
_entity.type
_entity.pdbx_description
1 polymer ?
#
loop_
_entity_poly.entity_id
_entity_poly.type
_entity_poly.pdbx_seq_one_letter_code
_entity_poly.pdbx_strand_id
1 'polypeptide(L)'
;MLKTSVLLACLALTTLASAQNYFKVLIREIDNPAGTLLDGQPCGEFGFLGVGCNVYLRAAVSATGKNVSSNDTLALSGPINSHMETRISNLNLVVSDDQASTAESFSSFDLHIALATDSNFTKFIDDYVIHISTNQEQGVYTYTNLRPGTLSTTVSIAWSTNIAPPSTTSTPEPTTTGVPFTGSTLPPTTTPKPPIDCSEVVNKTSGVQTIYPDGVNPVRVYCDQTSYGGYTVIQSRGTIGQNITFDYPHVSNYSTSFGTPEKGNNYWFGLENMYLISGVKNYTLQIDLCCGTKLIAKQIYHKFQVGAAANNYALSAKADIAGVGLDYSSSGKDLAAKFSTYTDWNGPKSKDSCDQFEFWDDNKDIGPSNAYGGWWYGSCGNNLNGFLYPSNAGNCTLDLTKFDANKLLGVNMRTTSGQGYAGYDVDLQSYDRVRMALFTFDSAQIDRGDASFCS
;
A
#
# COMPACT_ATOMS: atom_id res chain seq x y z
N MET A 1 -47.33 28.55 -45.69
CA MET A 1 -46.21 28.27 -46.61
C MET A 1 -45.01 29.07 -46.08
N LEU A 2 -44.08 28.42 -45.38
CA LEU A 2 -42.76 28.00 -45.90
C LEU A 2 -41.95 29.24 -46.37
N LYS A 3 -40.78 29.61 -45.84
CA LYS A 3 -39.59 28.87 -45.36
C LYS A 3 -38.79 29.81 -44.43
N THR A 4 -38.25 29.41 -43.28
CA THR A 4 -37.00 28.66 -43.05
C THR A 4 -35.77 29.16 -43.82
N SER A 5 -34.76 29.55 -43.04
CA SER A 5 -33.31 29.43 -43.29
C SER A 5 -32.53 30.68 -43.75
N VAL A 6 -31.43 30.89 -43.01
CA VAL A 6 -30.21 31.65 -43.31
C VAL A 6 -30.18 33.12 -42.86
N LEU A 7 -29.85 33.34 -41.58
CA LEU A 7 -28.60 34.03 -41.24
C LEU A 7 -28.12 33.59 -39.84
N LEU A 8 -27.78 32.29 -39.79
CA LEU A 8 -26.96 31.66 -38.77
C LEU A 8 -25.50 31.81 -39.23
N ALA A 9 -24.85 32.94 -38.97
CA ALA A 9 -23.39 33.14 -39.06
C ALA A 9 -23.05 34.60 -38.72
N CYS A 10 -22.04 34.83 -37.87
CA CYS A 10 -21.62 36.11 -37.27
C CYS A 10 -22.55 36.59 -36.14
N LEU A 11 -22.40 36.14 -34.89
CA LEU A 11 -21.27 36.50 -34.03
C LEU A 11 -20.96 35.36 -33.04
N ALA A 12 -20.57 34.20 -33.56
CA ALA A 12 -19.89 33.16 -32.78
C ALA A 12 -18.39 33.49 -32.75
N LEU A 13 -18.01 34.49 -31.96
CA LEU A 13 -16.61 34.82 -31.66
C LEU A 13 -16.54 35.52 -30.29
N THR A 14 -17.14 34.88 -29.30
CA THR A 14 -16.62 34.92 -27.93
C THR A 14 -16.23 33.50 -27.61
N THR A 15 -14.92 33.25 -27.60
CA THR A 15 -14.30 32.06 -27.07
C THR A 15 -15.02 31.64 -25.79
N LEU A 16 -15.76 30.53 -25.84
CA LEU A 16 -16.10 29.77 -24.64
C LEU A 16 -14.76 29.40 -24.02
N ALA A 17 -14.31 30.17 -23.04
CA ALA A 17 -13.26 29.74 -22.16
C ALA A 17 -13.80 28.46 -21.50
N SER A 18 -13.30 27.31 -21.94
CA SER A 18 -13.44 26.06 -21.18
C SER A 18 -12.96 26.39 -19.77
N ALA A 19 -13.85 26.25 -18.78
CA ALA A 19 -13.43 26.32 -17.39
C ALA A 19 -12.38 25.25 -17.21
N GLN A 20 -11.13 25.65 -16.92
CA GLN A 20 -10.05 24.69 -16.70
C GLN A 20 -10.45 23.69 -15.61
N ASN A 21 -10.05 22.43 -15.79
CA ASN A 21 -10.25 21.42 -14.77
C ASN A 21 -9.56 21.85 -13.46
N TYR A 22 -10.25 21.68 -12.35
CA TYR A 22 -9.80 22.00 -11.00
C TYR A 22 -10.07 20.81 -10.09
N PHE A 23 -9.19 20.61 -9.12
CA PHE A 23 -9.42 19.74 -7.98
C PHE A 23 -8.99 20.47 -6.72
N LYS A 24 -9.86 20.49 -5.70
CA LYS A 24 -9.61 21.20 -4.44
C LYS A 24 -10.02 20.34 -3.26
N VAL A 25 -9.24 20.42 -2.19
CA VAL A 25 -9.53 19.84 -0.89
C VAL A 25 -9.60 20.94 0.16
N LEU A 26 -10.69 20.98 0.92
CA LEU A 26 -10.87 21.77 2.12
C LEU A 26 -10.49 20.93 3.34
N ILE A 27 -9.45 21.33 4.07
CA ILE A 27 -9.12 20.79 5.39
C ILE A 27 -9.90 21.62 6.42
N ARG A 28 -10.88 20.98 7.05
CA ARG A 28 -11.84 21.65 7.93
C ARG A 28 -11.42 21.61 9.40
N GLU A 29 -10.94 20.45 9.84
CA GLU A 29 -10.64 20.19 11.24
C GLU A 29 -9.47 19.23 11.37
N ILE A 30 -8.62 19.46 12.38
CA ILE A 30 -7.56 18.54 12.80
C ILE A 30 -7.67 18.40 14.31
N ASP A 31 -7.83 17.18 14.80
CA ASP A 31 -7.76 16.86 16.23
C ASP A 31 -6.52 16.02 16.48
N ASN A 32 -5.49 16.61 17.08
CA ASN A 32 -4.25 15.95 17.47
C ASN A 32 -4.06 16.02 19.00
N PRO A 33 -4.66 15.08 19.74
CA PRO A 33 -4.54 15.01 21.19
C PRO A 33 -3.23 14.37 21.69
N ALA A 34 -2.36 13.88 20.80
CA ALA A 34 -1.22 13.06 21.19
C ALA A 34 -0.09 13.82 21.90
N GLY A 35 0.08 15.12 21.65
CA GLY A 35 1.10 15.94 22.34
C GLY A 35 2.56 15.48 22.13
N THR A 36 2.79 14.55 21.21
CA THR A 36 4.08 13.90 20.93
C THR A 36 4.46 14.02 19.46
N LEU A 37 5.77 14.06 19.23
CA LEU A 37 6.41 13.95 17.93
C LEU A 37 6.33 12.51 17.40
N LEU A 38 6.59 12.34 16.11
CA LEU A 38 6.59 11.02 15.45
C LEU A 38 7.62 10.05 16.05
N ASP A 39 8.71 10.57 16.62
CA ASP A 39 9.74 9.81 17.32
C ASP A 39 9.37 9.44 18.77
N GLY A 40 8.16 9.80 19.21
CA GLY A 40 7.64 9.53 20.55
C GLY A 40 8.06 10.53 21.63
N GLN A 41 8.90 11.51 21.32
CA GLN A 41 9.26 12.57 22.27
C GLN A 41 8.08 13.53 22.48
N PRO A 42 7.88 14.05 23.70
CA PRO A 42 6.86 15.07 23.94
C PRO A 42 7.22 16.36 23.19
N CYS A 43 6.21 17.06 22.67
CA CYS A 43 6.40 18.34 21.97
C CYS A 43 6.92 19.48 22.87
N GLY A 44 6.96 19.27 24.19
CA GLY A 44 7.51 20.20 25.17
C GLY A 44 7.68 19.55 26.54
N GLU A 45 8.32 20.28 27.46
CA GLU A 45 8.65 19.80 28.82
C GLU A 45 7.44 19.35 29.63
N PHE A 46 6.24 19.79 29.26
CA PHE A 46 4.96 19.48 29.92
C PHE A 46 4.06 18.52 29.12
N GLY A 47 4.58 17.81 28.12
CA GLY A 47 3.76 16.91 27.27
C GLY A 47 2.99 15.83 28.04
N PHE A 48 3.46 15.46 29.25
CA PHE A 48 2.77 14.53 30.15
C PHE A 48 1.44 15.06 30.73
N LEU A 49 1.16 16.36 30.60
CA LEU A 49 -0.09 16.98 31.06
C LEU A 49 -1.23 16.90 30.03
N GLY A 50 -1.02 16.25 28.88
CA GLY A 50 -2.03 16.16 27.81
C GLY A 50 -2.24 17.46 27.05
N VAL A 51 -1.22 18.32 27.02
CA VAL A 51 -1.22 19.60 26.34
C VAL A 51 -0.73 19.39 24.89
N GLY A 52 -1.44 19.95 23.91
CA GLY A 52 -1.18 19.75 22.48
C GLY A 52 0.11 20.43 21.98
N CYS A 53 0.56 20.09 20.78
CA CYS A 53 1.71 20.76 20.18
C CYS A 53 1.27 22.09 19.56
N ASN A 54 2.15 23.10 19.49
CA ASN A 54 1.96 24.14 18.47
C ASN A 54 2.22 23.49 17.11
N VAL A 55 1.29 23.63 16.17
CA VAL A 55 1.28 22.89 14.91
C VAL A 55 1.50 23.84 13.75
N TYR A 56 2.49 23.52 12.92
CA TYR A 56 2.65 24.03 11.57
C TYR A 56 2.15 22.96 10.60
N LEU A 57 1.49 23.40 9.52
CA LEU A 57 0.91 22.50 8.54
C LEU A 57 1.42 22.82 7.13
N ARG A 58 1.82 21.77 6.42
CA ARG A 58 1.98 21.74 4.96
C ARG A 58 1.02 20.70 4.42
N ALA A 59 0.35 21.00 3.31
CA ALA A 59 -0.58 20.05 2.71
C ALA A 59 -0.58 20.15 1.19
N ALA A 60 -0.45 19.02 0.51
CA ALA A 60 -0.41 18.89 -0.94
C ALA A 60 -1.47 17.93 -1.47
N VAL A 61 -1.93 18.14 -2.71
CA VAL A 61 -2.99 17.32 -3.28
C VAL A 61 -2.81 17.07 -4.77
N SER A 62 -3.14 15.86 -5.23
CA SER A 62 -3.07 15.45 -6.64
C SER A 62 -4.23 14.53 -6.98
N ALA A 63 -5.04 14.94 -7.95
CA ALA A 63 -6.06 14.12 -8.60
C ALA A 63 -5.52 13.45 -9.88
N THR A 64 -4.32 13.80 -10.34
CA THR A 64 -3.70 13.22 -11.55
C THR A 64 -2.83 12.00 -11.26
N GLY A 65 -2.74 11.56 -10.00
CA GLY A 65 -1.94 10.41 -9.58
C GLY A 65 -0.43 10.65 -9.55
N LYS A 66 0.04 11.90 -9.73
CA LYS A 66 1.43 12.27 -9.45
C LYS A 66 1.75 12.06 -7.96
N ASN A 67 3.01 11.76 -7.66
CA ASN A 67 3.47 11.72 -6.27
C ASN A 67 3.29 13.11 -5.66
N VAL A 68 2.71 13.12 -4.46
CA VAL A 68 2.40 14.32 -3.71
C VAL A 68 3.39 14.41 -2.59
N SER A 69 4.20 15.47 -2.56
CA SER A 69 5.16 15.71 -1.50
C SER A 69 4.89 17.05 -0.80
N SER A 70 5.36 17.19 0.44
CA SER A 70 5.16 18.40 1.24
C SER A 70 5.96 19.59 0.71
N ASN A 71 6.82 19.37 -0.29
CA ASN A 71 7.55 20.42 -0.99
C ASN A 71 6.73 21.05 -2.13
N ASP A 72 5.60 20.44 -2.51
CA ASP A 72 4.79 20.88 -3.64
C ASP A 72 3.68 21.88 -3.25
N THR A 73 3.65 22.41 -2.01
CA THR A 73 2.49 23.20 -1.53
C THR A 73 2.64 24.33 -0.50
N LEU A 74 1.52 25.08 -0.40
CA LEU A 74 1.12 26.07 0.62
C LEU A 74 1.71 25.76 2.01
N ALA A 75 2.74 26.53 2.36
CA ALA A 75 3.17 26.70 3.74
C ALA A 75 2.41 27.88 4.35
N LEU A 76 1.67 27.65 5.45
CA LEU A 76 1.13 28.74 6.24
C LEU A 76 2.28 29.45 6.97
N SER A 77 2.27 30.78 6.99
CA SER A 77 3.35 31.60 7.54
C SER A 77 3.47 31.54 9.07
N GLY A 78 2.57 30.84 9.75
CA GLY A 78 2.51 30.70 11.21
C GLY A 78 1.80 29.41 11.63
N PRO A 79 1.79 29.09 12.93
CA PRO A 79 1.13 27.90 13.44
C PRO A 79 -0.38 27.98 13.23
N ILE A 80 -1.02 26.84 12.98
CA ILE A 80 -2.47 26.70 12.78
C ILE A 80 -3.27 26.65 14.08
N ASN A 81 -2.58 26.55 15.23
CA ASN A 81 -3.16 26.71 16.55
C ASN A 81 -2.30 27.62 17.42
N SER A 82 -2.94 28.16 18.46
CA SER A 82 -2.28 28.91 19.53
C SER A 82 -2.52 28.21 20.86
N HIS A 83 -1.61 28.37 21.81
CA HIS A 83 -1.79 27.86 23.18
C HIS A 83 -1.94 26.34 23.31
N MET A 84 -1.29 25.57 22.44
CA MET A 84 -1.17 24.11 22.61
C MET A 84 -2.53 23.39 22.66
N GLU A 85 -3.49 23.89 21.86
CA GLU A 85 -4.79 23.27 21.67
C GLU A 85 -4.65 21.93 20.93
N THR A 86 -5.38 20.91 21.39
CA THR A 86 -5.40 19.60 20.74
C THR A 86 -6.28 19.58 19.49
N ARG A 87 -7.35 20.39 19.48
CA ARG A 87 -8.35 20.41 18.41
C ARG A 87 -8.41 21.75 17.70
N ILE A 88 -8.18 21.73 16.40
CA ILE A 88 -8.16 22.87 15.50
C ILE A 88 -9.44 22.83 14.67
N SER A 89 -10.45 23.56 15.11
CA SER A 89 -11.74 23.68 14.41
C SER A 89 -11.75 24.87 13.46
N ASN A 90 -12.54 24.78 12.39
CA ASN A 90 -12.74 25.87 11.41
C ASN A 90 -11.45 26.33 10.71
N LEU A 91 -10.49 25.42 10.51
CA LEU A 91 -9.25 25.72 9.79
C LEU A 91 -9.53 26.25 8.38
N ASN A 92 -10.54 25.67 7.72
CA ASN A 92 -11.05 26.07 6.41
C ASN A 92 -9.94 26.30 5.35
N LEU A 93 -8.89 25.48 5.41
CA LEU A 93 -7.74 25.61 4.52
C LEU A 93 -8.05 24.91 3.20
N VAL A 94 -7.94 25.63 2.08
CA VAL A 94 -8.16 25.08 0.75
C VAL A 94 -6.82 24.78 0.08
N VAL A 95 -6.59 23.51 -0.23
CA VAL A 95 -5.46 23.01 -1.01
C VAL A 95 -5.94 22.74 -2.43
N SER A 96 -5.23 23.23 -3.44
CA SER A 96 -5.59 23.04 -4.85
C SER A 96 -4.53 22.21 -5.56
N ASP A 97 -4.94 21.31 -6.43
CA ASP A 97 -4.05 20.61 -7.36
C ASP A 97 -3.72 21.57 -8.53
N ASP A 98 -2.45 21.94 -8.65
CA ASP A 98 -1.94 22.85 -9.70
C ASP A 98 -1.91 22.19 -11.08
N GLN A 99 -1.96 20.86 -11.12
CA GLN A 99 -1.93 20.03 -12.33
C GLN A 99 -3.31 19.48 -12.69
N ALA A 100 -4.38 19.83 -11.96
CA ALA A 100 -5.75 19.37 -12.23
C ALA A 100 -6.20 19.60 -13.68
N SER A 101 -5.67 20.64 -14.34
CA SER A 101 -5.90 20.93 -15.76
C SER A 101 -5.45 19.80 -16.72
N THR A 102 -4.55 18.93 -16.27
CA THR A 102 -4.02 17.78 -17.02
C THR A 102 -4.77 16.47 -16.74
N ALA A 103 -5.72 16.47 -15.80
CA ALA A 103 -6.49 15.28 -15.47
C ALA A 103 -7.50 14.95 -16.58
N GLU A 104 -7.38 13.76 -17.16
CA GLU A 104 -8.30 13.24 -18.19
C GLU A 104 -9.59 12.66 -17.59
N SER A 105 -9.49 12.06 -16.40
CA SER A 105 -10.65 11.55 -15.65
C SER A 105 -10.38 11.52 -14.15
N PHE A 106 -11.44 11.50 -13.35
CA PHE A 106 -11.38 11.49 -11.89
C PHE A 106 -11.85 10.17 -11.29
N SER A 107 -10.92 9.41 -10.73
CA SER A 107 -11.19 8.13 -10.06
C SER A 107 -10.61 8.02 -8.65
N SER A 108 -9.69 8.92 -8.30
CA SER A 108 -9.05 8.99 -7.00
C SER A 108 -8.27 10.28 -6.84
N PHE A 109 -7.84 10.56 -5.61
CA PHE A 109 -6.85 11.60 -5.32
C PHE A 109 -5.98 11.21 -4.14
N ASP A 110 -4.81 11.83 -4.08
CA ASP A 110 -3.87 11.75 -2.97
C ASP A 110 -3.79 13.10 -2.28
N LEU A 111 -3.87 13.10 -0.94
CA LEU A 111 -3.70 14.26 -0.08
C LEU A 111 -2.54 14.00 0.89
N HIS A 112 -1.47 14.75 0.75
CA HIS A 112 -0.36 14.74 1.68
C HIS A 112 -0.54 15.82 2.74
N ILE A 113 -0.40 15.50 4.02
CA ILE A 113 -0.47 16.45 5.14
C ILE A 113 0.70 16.17 6.07
N ALA A 114 1.56 17.17 6.23
CA ALA A 114 2.63 17.16 7.20
C ALA A 114 2.31 18.14 8.34
N LEU A 115 2.47 17.67 9.57
CA LEU A 115 2.32 18.44 10.81
C LEU A 115 3.68 18.51 11.51
N ALA A 116 4.10 19.69 11.93
CA ALA A 116 5.38 19.89 12.62
C ALA A 116 5.26 20.89 13.77
N THR A 117 6.25 20.87 14.68
CA THR A 117 6.31 21.86 15.78
C THR A 117 7.03 23.15 15.41
N ASP A 118 7.69 23.17 14.25
CA ASP A 118 8.49 24.28 13.76
C ASP A 118 8.18 24.60 12.29
N SER A 119 8.36 25.86 11.91
CA SER A 119 8.12 26.35 10.55
C SER A 119 9.05 25.73 9.50
N ASN A 120 10.18 25.15 9.90
CA ASN A 120 11.13 24.52 9.00
C ASN A 120 10.84 23.03 8.79
N PHE A 121 9.81 22.47 9.44
CA PHE A 121 9.45 21.05 9.35
C PHE A 121 10.61 20.11 9.68
N THR A 122 11.35 20.43 10.75
CA THR A 122 12.46 19.60 11.23
C THR A 122 12.03 18.64 12.33
N LYS A 123 10.93 18.95 13.04
CA LYS A 123 10.35 18.14 14.10
C LYS A 123 8.91 17.79 13.77
N PHE A 124 8.75 16.65 13.09
CA PHE A 124 7.44 16.16 12.66
C PHE A 124 6.63 15.66 13.86
N ILE A 125 5.41 16.18 13.93
CA ILE A 125 4.34 15.62 14.74
C ILE A 125 3.84 14.39 14.00
N ASP A 126 3.40 14.56 12.74
CA ASP A 126 2.91 13.48 11.90
C ASP A 126 3.11 13.83 10.42
N ASP A 127 3.18 12.80 9.59
CA ASP A 127 3.30 12.94 8.13
C ASP A 127 2.40 11.90 7.45
N TYR A 128 1.35 12.36 6.77
CA TYR A 128 0.26 11.53 6.26
C TYR A 128 0.15 11.64 4.74
N VAL A 129 0.14 10.51 4.04
CA VAL A 129 -0.38 10.43 2.67
C VAL A 129 -1.73 9.73 2.71
N ILE A 130 -2.79 10.47 2.40
CA ILE A 130 -4.17 9.99 2.41
C ILE A 130 -4.59 9.73 0.97
N HIS A 131 -4.76 8.46 0.61
CA HIS A 131 -5.31 8.06 -0.67
C HIS A 131 -6.82 7.85 -0.59
N ILE A 132 -7.60 8.47 -1.48
CA ILE A 132 -9.05 8.31 -1.54
C ILE A 132 -9.44 7.88 -2.96
N SER A 133 -9.99 6.67 -3.08
CA SER A 133 -10.55 6.14 -4.32
C SER A 133 -12.03 6.49 -4.43
N THR A 134 -12.35 7.45 -5.29
CA THR A 134 -13.73 7.94 -5.49
C THR A 134 -13.88 8.56 -6.88
N ASN A 135 -15.07 8.39 -7.45
CA ASN A 135 -15.49 9.07 -8.68
C ASN A 135 -16.51 10.20 -8.40
N GLN A 136 -16.76 10.51 -7.12
CA GLN A 136 -17.70 11.56 -6.74
C GLN A 136 -17.06 12.94 -6.87
N GLU A 137 -17.70 13.83 -7.64
CA GLU A 137 -17.23 15.20 -7.87
C GLU A 137 -17.09 16.02 -6.57
N GLN A 138 -17.84 15.66 -5.53
CA GLN A 138 -17.80 16.28 -4.21
C GLN A 138 -17.96 15.20 -3.14
N GLY A 139 -17.34 15.43 -1.99
CA GLY A 139 -17.53 14.54 -0.83
C GLY A 139 -16.83 15.06 0.41
N VAL A 140 -17.01 14.31 1.50
CA VAL A 140 -16.44 14.59 2.82
C VAL A 140 -15.83 13.29 3.34
N TYR A 141 -14.68 13.38 3.99
CA TYR A 141 -13.98 12.23 4.55
C TYR A 141 -13.26 12.63 5.84
N THR A 142 -13.25 11.75 6.83
CA THR A 142 -12.48 11.94 8.06
C THR A 142 -11.45 10.83 8.15
N TYR A 143 -10.18 11.21 8.01
CA TYR A 143 -9.05 10.33 8.25
C TYR A 143 -8.81 10.21 9.75
N THR A 144 -8.51 9.01 10.24
CA THR A 144 -8.15 8.77 11.64
C THR A 144 -6.88 7.93 11.70
N ASN A 145 -5.87 8.40 12.44
CA ASN A 145 -4.61 7.70 12.66
C ASN A 145 -4.43 7.41 14.15
N LEU A 146 -4.10 6.16 14.48
CA LEU A 146 -3.83 5.75 15.85
C LEU A 146 -2.35 5.36 15.98
N ARG A 147 -1.61 6.08 16.83
CA ARG A 147 -0.25 5.68 17.22
C ARG A 147 -0.30 4.90 18.53
N PRO A 148 0.41 3.76 18.64
CA PRO A 148 0.44 2.98 19.87
C PRO A 148 0.87 3.84 21.07
N GLY A 149 0.04 3.86 22.12
CA GLY A 149 0.32 4.62 23.34
C GLY A 149 -0.10 6.09 23.32
N THR A 150 -0.72 6.58 22.24
CA THR A 150 -1.28 7.94 22.18
C THR A 150 -2.77 7.93 21.88
N LEU A 151 -3.43 9.08 22.04
CA LEU A 151 -4.77 9.32 21.52
C LEU A 151 -4.72 9.46 19.99
N SER A 152 -5.82 9.16 19.30
CA SER A 152 -5.91 9.16 17.84
C SER A 152 -5.93 10.57 17.26
N THR A 153 -5.16 10.81 16.19
CA THR A 153 -5.26 12.04 15.40
C THR A 153 -6.34 11.90 14.34
N THR A 154 -7.22 12.89 14.19
CA THR A 154 -8.23 12.92 13.12
C THR A 154 -8.05 14.14 12.22
N VAL A 155 -8.33 13.96 10.92
CA VAL A 155 -8.31 15.03 9.92
C VAL A 155 -9.61 14.97 9.13
N SER A 156 -10.44 15.99 9.22
CA SER A 156 -11.67 16.11 8.44
C SER A 156 -11.46 16.96 7.21
N ILE A 157 -11.78 16.39 6.06
CA ILE A 157 -11.65 17.02 4.75
C ILE A 157 -12.94 16.98 3.97
N ALA A 158 -13.07 17.90 3.02
CA ALA A 158 -14.05 17.85 1.94
C ALA A 158 -13.35 18.14 0.61
N TRP A 159 -13.87 17.64 -0.50
CA TRP A 159 -13.30 17.93 -1.82
C TRP A 159 -14.35 18.38 -2.83
N SER A 160 -13.88 19.03 -3.88
CA SER A 160 -14.67 19.41 -5.04
C SER A 160 -13.80 19.40 -6.30
N THR A 161 -14.39 18.91 -7.40
CA THR A 161 -13.77 18.86 -8.72
C THR A 161 -14.80 19.05 -9.83
N ASN A 162 -14.36 19.53 -10.98
CA ASN A 162 -15.09 19.48 -12.25
C ASN A 162 -14.46 18.49 -13.26
N ILE A 163 -13.46 17.71 -12.85
CA ILE A 163 -12.88 16.64 -13.67
C ILE A 163 -13.91 15.53 -13.79
N ALA A 164 -14.25 15.16 -15.03
CA ALA A 164 -15.25 14.14 -15.28
C ALA A 164 -14.79 12.74 -14.78
N PRO A 165 -15.69 11.91 -14.24
CA PRO A 165 -15.37 10.51 -13.95
C PRO A 165 -15.06 9.74 -15.24
N PRO A 166 -14.37 8.57 -15.15
CA PRO A 166 -14.05 7.76 -16.32
C PRO A 166 -15.30 7.44 -17.11
N SER A 167 -15.26 7.70 -18.43
CA SER A 167 -16.36 7.33 -19.32
C SER A 167 -16.49 5.82 -19.34
N THR A 168 -17.50 5.26 -18.68
CA THR A 168 -17.88 3.87 -18.87
C THR A 168 -18.36 3.74 -20.30
N THR A 169 -17.49 3.29 -21.20
CA THR A 169 -17.91 2.84 -22.52
C THR A 169 -18.59 1.49 -22.30
N SER A 170 -19.82 1.51 -21.79
CA SER A 170 -20.71 0.38 -21.96
C SER A 170 -21.03 0.33 -23.44
N THR A 171 -20.47 -0.66 -24.12
CA THR A 171 -20.99 -1.15 -25.39
C THR A 171 -22.51 -1.25 -25.26
N PRO A 172 -23.32 -0.60 -26.12
CA PRO A 172 -24.76 -0.70 -26.03
C PRO A 172 -25.15 -2.15 -26.24
N GLU A 173 -25.75 -2.73 -25.20
CA GLU A 173 -26.49 -3.98 -25.31
C GLU A 173 -27.52 -3.80 -26.43
N PRO A 174 -27.63 -4.72 -27.41
CA PRO A 174 -28.54 -4.56 -28.53
C PRO A 174 -29.97 -4.52 -28.00
N THR A 175 -30.62 -3.37 -28.19
CA THR A 175 -32.04 -3.16 -27.93
C THR A 175 -32.84 -4.08 -28.85
N THR A 176 -33.35 -5.19 -28.30
CA THR A 176 -34.39 -5.98 -28.97
C THR A 176 -35.76 -5.41 -28.59
N THR A 177 -36.41 -4.85 -29.60
CA THR A 177 -37.81 -4.43 -29.62
C THR A 177 -38.73 -5.51 -29.08
N GLY A 178 -39.54 -5.16 -28.08
CA GLY A 178 -40.55 -6.03 -27.50
C GLY A 178 -41.69 -6.34 -28.48
N VAL A 179 -42.16 -7.59 -28.42
CA VAL A 179 -43.49 -8.03 -28.85
C VAL A 179 -44.07 -8.90 -27.71
N PRO A 180 -45.36 -8.77 -27.34
CA PRO A 180 -45.88 -9.36 -26.10
C PRO A 180 -46.45 -10.79 -26.28
N PHE A 181 -46.52 -11.51 -25.14
CA PHE A 181 -47.23 -12.78 -24.88
C PHE A 181 -46.57 -14.05 -25.50
N THR A 182 -46.39 -15.22 -24.87
CA THR A 182 -47.09 -15.95 -23.79
C THR A 182 -46.16 -17.04 -23.19
N GLY A 183 -46.28 -17.30 -21.88
CA GLY A 183 -46.26 -18.67 -21.34
C GLY A 183 -44.93 -19.38 -21.05
N SER A 184 -44.68 -19.58 -19.75
CA SER A 184 -44.10 -20.79 -19.13
C SER A 184 -42.58 -21.09 -19.19
N THR A 185 -41.99 -21.04 -17.97
CA THR A 185 -41.02 -21.99 -17.38
C THR A 185 -39.65 -22.23 -18.05
N LEU A 186 -38.63 -21.47 -17.64
CA LEU A 186 -37.46 -21.89 -16.82
C LEU A 186 -36.48 -20.69 -16.69
N PRO A 187 -35.73 -20.53 -15.58
CA PRO A 187 -34.67 -19.53 -15.50
C PRO A 187 -33.49 -19.94 -16.42
N PRO A 188 -32.82 -18.99 -17.10
CA PRO A 188 -31.59 -19.30 -17.81
C PRO A 188 -30.51 -19.65 -16.79
N THR A 189 -30.01 -20.89 -16.86
CA THR A 189 -28.84 -21.36 -16.13
C THR A 189 -27.61 -20.65 -16.67
N THR A 190 -27.38 -19.40 -16.24
CA THR A 190 -26.06 -18.78 -16.35
C THR A 190 -25.20 -19.45 -15.28
N THR A 191 -24.26 -20.28 -15.72
CA THR A 191 -23.23 -20.83 -14.83
C THR A 191 -22.56 -19.64 -14.12
N PRO A 192 -22.57 -19.57 -12.78
CA PRO A 192 -21.94 -18.46 -12.07
C PRO A 192 -20.47 -18.38 -12.47
N LYS A 193 -20.01 -17.18 -12.85
CA LYS A 193 -18.58 -16.94 -13.11
C LYS A 193 -17.80 -17.35 -11.85
N PRO A 194 -16.73 -18.16 -11.99
CA PRO A 194 -15.94 -18.54 -10.83
C PRO A 194 -15.32 -17.30 -10.15
N PRO A 195 -15.16 -17.31 -8.81
CA PRO A 195 -14.61 -16.16 -8.09
C PRO A 195 -13.14 -15.98 -8.44
N ILE A 196 -12.76 -14.78 -8.90
CA ILE A 196 -11.36 -14.47 -9.25
C ILE A 196 -10.50 -14.27 -8.01
N ASP A 197 -11.11 -13.79 -6.93
CA ASP A 197 -10.45 -13.47 -5.67
C ASP A 197 -11.39 -13.68 -4.47
N CYS A 198 -10.87 -13.46 -3.26
CA CYS A 198 -11.63 -13.62 -2.02
C CYS A 198 -12.78 -12.63 -1.83
N SER A 199 -12.78 -11.50 -2.54
CA SER A 199 -13.90 -10.53 -2.49
C SER A 199 -15.14 -11.08 -3.21
N GLU A 200 -14.96 -11.96 -4.20
CA GLU A 200 -16.05 -12.57 -4.98
C GLU A 200 -16.55 -13.90 -4.41
N VAL A 201 -15.84 -14.50 -3.45
CA VAL A 201 -16.27 -15.76 -2.82
C VAL A 201 -17.59 -15.55 -2.07
N VAL A 202 -18.56 -16.44 -2.29
CA VAL A 202 -19.89 -16.38 -1.66
C VAL A 202 -19.80 -16.62 -0.15
N ASN A 203 -18.96 -17.56 0.30
CA ASN A 203 -18.73 -17.80 1.71
C ASN A 203 -17.86 -16.69 2.31
N LYS A 204 -18.46 -15.83 3.13
CA LYS A 204 -17.81 -14.71 3.83
C LYS A 204 -17.19 -15.11 5.18
N THR A 205 -16.89 -16.39 5.38
CA THR A 205 -16.13 -16.89 6.54
C THR A 205 -14.65 -17.02 6.17
N SER A 206 -13.75 -16.52 7.02
CA SER A 206 -12.31 -16.68 6.81
C SER A 206 -11.92 -18.16 6.75
N GLY A 207 -11.06 -18.52 5.81
CA GLY A 207 -10.69 -19.91 5.57
C GLY A 207 -10.16 -20.17 4.17
N VAL A 208 -9.79 -21.43 3.93
CA VAL A 208 -9.31 -21.85 2.61
C VAL A 208 -10.45 -21.87 1.61
N GLN A 209 -10.27 -21.17 0.48
CA GLN A 209 -11.22 -21.13 -0.63
C GLN A 209 -10.49 -21.42 -1.94
N THR A 210 -11.26 -21.80 -2.95
CA THR A 210 -10.75 -21.94 -4.33
C THR A 210 -11.16 -20.73 -5.14
N ILE A 211 -10.18 -20.06 -5.74
CA ILE A 211 -10.35 -18.91 -6.63
C ILE A 211 -9.78 -19.22 -8.02
N TYR A 212 -10.06 -18.37 -9.00
CA TYR A 212 -9.68 -18.55 -10.40
C TYR A 212 -9.07 -17.26 -10.95
N PRO A 213 -7.78 -16.98 -10.68
CA PRO A 213 -7.13 -15.70 -11.03
C PRO A 213 -7.21 -15.34 -12.52
N ASP A 214 -7.16 -16.33 -13.41
CA ASP A 214 -7.33 -16.21 -14.86
C ASP A 214 -8.77 -16.52 -15.35
N GLY A 215 -9.68 -16.79 -14.42
CA GLY A 215 -11.05 -17.21 -14.68
C GLY A 215 -11.23 -18.69 -15.07
N VAL A 216 -10.16 -19.49 -15.14
CA VAL A 216 -10.21 -20.88 -15.64
C VAL A 216 -9.50 -21.87 -14.72
N ASN A 217 -8.28 -21.56 -14.28
CA ASN A 217 -7.45 -22.47 -13.49
C ASN A 217 -7.66 -22.25 -11.98
N PRO A 218 -8.04 -23.28 -11.22
CA PRO A 218 -8.32 -23.16 -9.79
C PRO A 218 -7.03 -23.04 -8.97
N VAL A 219 -7.03 -22.12 -8.00
CA VAL A 219 -5.96 -21.94 -7.01
C VAL A 219 -6.57 -21.88 -5.61
N ARG A 220 -5.99 -22.63 -4.66
CA ARG A 220 -6.42 -22.59 -3.25
C ARG A 220 -5.68 -21.47 -2.52
N VAL A 221 -6.42 -20.61 -1.83
CA VAL A 221 -5.92 -19.46 -1.08
C VAL A 221 -6.58 -19.37 0.29
N TYR A 222 -5.92 -18.73 1.25
CA TYR A 222 -6.58 -18.31 2.47
C TYR A 222 -7.30 -17.00 2.19
N CYS A 223 -8.63 -17.01 2.33
CA CYS A 223 -9.41 -15.80 2.35
C CYS A 223 -9.56 -15.33 3.78
N ASP A 224 -9.10 -14.11 4.07
CA ASP A 224 -9.42 -13.45 5.34
C ASP A 224 -10.57 -12.49 5.11
N GLN A 225 -11.75 -12.87 5.59
CA GLN A 225 -13.00 -12.15 5.36
C GLN A 225 -13.25 -11.16 6.48
N THR A 226 -13.53 -9.91 6.12
CA THR A 226 -13.89 -8.83 7.04
C THR A 226 -15.24 -8.24 6.67
N SER A 227 -15.76 -7.35 7.52
CA SER A 227 -16.97 -6.57 7.22
C SER A 227 -16.84 -5.66 6.00
N TYR A 228 -15.61 -5.27 5.64
CA TYR A 228 -15.33 -4.33 4.54
C TYR A 228 -15.02 -5.04 3.21
N GLY A 229 -14.60 -6.31 3.29
CA GLY A 229 -14.27 -7.13 2.13
C GLY A 229 -13.36 -8.29 2.49
N GLY A 230 -13.01 -9.08 1.48
CA GLY A 230 -12.13 -10.23 1.63
C GLY A 230 -10.70 -9.93 1.17
N TYR A 231 -9.73 -10.27 2.00
CA TYR A 231 -8.33 -10.32 1.62
C TYR A 231 -8.00 -11.66 0.97
N THR A 232 -7.23 -11.60 -0.12
CA THR A 232 -6.62 -12.77 -0.77
C THR A 232 -5.18 -12.87 -0.31
N VAL A 233 -4.84 -13.86 0.53
CA VAL A 233 -3.46 -14.04 1.01
C VAL A 233 -2.59 -14.60 -0.10
N ILE A 234 -1.56 -13.84 -0.50
CA ILE A 234 -0.67 -14.19 -1.60
C ILE A 234 0.70 -14.70 -1.14
N GLN A 235 1.06 -14.41 0.12
CA GLN A 235 2.20 -15.02 0.80
C GLN A 235 1.91 -15.07 2.29
N SER A 236 2.32 -16.16 2.95
CA SER A 236 2.43 -16.19 4.40
C SER A 236 3.67 -16.93 4.85
N ARG A 237 4.28 -16.45 5.94
CA ARG A 237 5.31 -17.14 6.70
C ARG A 237 4.80 -17.37 8.11
N GLY A 238 5.08 -18.53 8.67
CA GLY A 238 4.64 -18.87 10.01
C GLY A 238 5.26 -20.17 10.53
N THR A 239 5.11 -20.40 11.84
CA THR A 239 5.74 -21.51 12.55
C THR A 239 5.03 -22.86 12.39
N ILE A 240 3.87 -22.90 11.73
CA ILE A 240 3.17 -24.14 11.36
C ILE A 240 3.68 -24.60 9.99
N GLY A 241 3.93 -25.90 9.82
CA GLY A 241 4.38 -26.43 8.54
C GLY A 241 5.76 -25.91 8.11
N GLN A 242 6.72 -25.82 9.05
CA GLN A 242 8.09 -25.34 8.80
C GLN A 242 8.89 -26.20 7.79
N ASN A 243 8.34 -27.34 7.36
CA ASN A 243 8.95 -28.21 6.36
C ASN A 243 8.83 -27.69 4.93
N ILE A 244 8.05 -26.62 4.69
CA ILE A 244 7.97 -25.97 3.37
C ILE A 244 9.13 -25.00 3.23
N THR A 245 10.06 -25.31 2.33
CA THR A 245 11.19 -24.43 2.01
C THR A 245 10.75 -23.28 1.10
N PHE A 246 11.35 -22.12 1.31
CA PHE A 246 11.29 -20.99 0.38
C PHE A 246 12.60 -20.83 -0.38
N ASP A 247 13.56 -21.74 -0.25
CA ASP A 247 14.86 -21.68 -0.93
C ASP A 247 14.83 -22.47 -2.25
N TYR A 248 14.44 -21.78 -3.30
CA TYR A 248 14.44 -22.33 -4.65
C TYR A 248 15.45 -21.62 -5.55
N PRO A 249 16.17 -22.37 -6.40
CA PRO A 249 17.27 -21.83 -7.19
C PRO A 249 16.80 -20.85 -8.27
N HIS A 250 15.66 -21.06 -8.93
CA HIS A 250 15.29 -20.30 -10.12
C HIS A 250 13.98 -19.53 -9.96
N VAL A 251 13.85 -18.41 -10.65
CA VAL A 251 12.61 -17.61 -10.69
C VAL A 251 11.40 -18.46 -11.11
N SER A 252 11.59 -19.43 -12.03
CA SER A 252 10.53 -20.33 -12.49
C SER A 252 9.92 -21.19 -11.37
N ASN A 253 10.67 -21.49 -10.31
CA ASN A 253 10.15 -22.23 -9.15
C ASN A 253 9.10 -21.44 -8.36
N TYR A 254 9.12 -20.09 -8.46
CA TYR A 254 8.14 -19.22 -7.82
C TYR A 254 6.96 -18.88 -8.72
N SER A 255 6.91 -19.39 -9.96
CA SER A 255 5.82 -19.10 -10.89
C SER A 255 4.49 -19.68 -10.41
N THR A 256 4.50 -20.90 -9.89
CA THR A 256 3.32 -21.62 -9.38
C THR A 256 3.20 -21.55 -7.86
N SER A 257 2.01 -21.79 -7.32
CA SER A 257 1.78 -21.83 -5.87
C SER A 257 2.49 -23.01 -5.18
N PHE A 258 3.00 -22.80 -3.97
CA PHE A 258 3.50 -23.87 -3.10
C PHE A 258 3.19 -23.59 -1.61
N GLY A 259 3.32 -24.62 -0.77
CA GLY A 259 2.98 -24.55 0.65
C GLY A 259 1.49 -24.72 0.93
N THR A 260 1.06 -24.34 2.13
CA THR A 260 -0.30 -24.58 2.63
C THR A 260 -1.03 -23.24 2.88
N PRO A 261 -2.11 -22.91 2.16
CA PRO A 261 -2.81 -21.63 2.25
C PRO A 261 -3.71 -21.55 3.49
N GLU A 262 -3.11 -21.61 4.68
CA GLU A 262 -3.79 -21.58 5.97
C GLU A 262 -3.09 -20.59 6.91
N LYS A 263 -3.84 -20.03 7.87
CA LYS A 263 -3.28 -19.07 8.84
C LYS A 263 -2.14 -19.72 9.62
N GLY A 264 -0.98 -19.06 9.66
CA GLY A 264 0.21 -19.52 10.37
C GLY A 264 1.07 -20.56 9.62
N ASN A 265 0.65 -20.98 8.43
CA ASN A 265 1.45 -21.83 7.55
C ASN A 265 2.33 -21.02 6.58
N ASN A 266 3.30 -21.72 6.00
CA ASN A 266 4.16 -21.24 4.93
C ASN A 266 3.44 -21.43 3.58
N TYR A 267 3.22 -20.35 2.84
CA TYR A 267 2.49 -20.35 1.58
C TYR A 267 2.99 -19.29 0.60
N TRP A 268 3.06 -19.65 -0.68
CA TRP A 268 3.33 -18.75 -1.79
C TRP A 268 2.29 -18.95 -2.87
N PHE A 269 1.65 -17.86 -3.32
CA PHE A 269 0.58 -17.91 -4.32
C PHE A 269 1.07 -18.19 -5.73
N GLY A 270 2.34 -17.91 -6.03
CA GLY A 270 2.89 -18.02 -7.38
C GLY A 270 2.88 -16.69 -8.12
N LEU A 271 4.01 -16.31 -8.72
CA LEU A 271 4.20 -15.07 -9.45
C LEU A 271 3.29 -14.97 -10.67
N GLU A 272 3.00 -16.10 -11.34
CA GLU A 272 2.08 -16.11 -12.48
C GLU A 272 0.66 -15.75 -12.03
N ASN A 273 0.23 -16.31 -10.90
CA ASN A 273 -1.08 -15.97 -10.34
C ASN A 273 -1.13 -14.51 -9.88
N MET A 274 -0.04 -13.96 -9.32
CA MET A 274 0.06 -12.53 -8.97
C MET A 274 -0.01 -11.62 -10.21
N TYR A 275 0.67 -11.99 -11.31
CA TYR A 275 0.59 -11.27 -12.59
C TYR A 275 -0.83 -11.29 -13.14
N LEU A 276 -1.45 -12.47 -13.22
CA LEU A 276 -2.81 -12.64 -13.75
C LEU A 276 -3.83 -11.85 -12.94
N ILE A 277 -3.84 -12.00 -11.61
CA ILE A 277 -4.83 -11.32 -10.76
C ILE A 277 -4.65 -9.80 -10.81
N SER A 278 -3.42 -9.29 -10.73
CA SER A 278 -3.16 -7.85 -10.73
C SER A 278 -3.43 -7.15 -12.06
N GLY A 279 -3.57 -7.92 -13.15
CA GLY A 279 -4.04 -7.41 -14.45
C GLY A 279 -5.57 -7.24 -14.54
N VAL A 280 -6.34 -7.82 -13.62
CA VAL A 280 -7.81 -7.84 -13.70
C VAL A 280 -8.46 -6.71 -12.90
N LYS A 281 -7.94 -6.40 -11.70
CA LYS A 281 -8.44 -5.33 -10.85
C LYS A 281 -7.29 -4.52 -10.27
N ASN A 282 -7.61 -3.32 -9.80
CA ASN A 282 -6.69 -2.53 -9.00
C ASN A 282 -6.65 -3.08 -7.58
N TYR A 283 -5.62 -3.86 -7.26
CA TYR A 283 -5.40 -4.35 -5.91
C TYR A 283 -4.51 -3.41 -5.11
N THR A 284 -4.80 -3.35 -3.82
CA THR A 284 -3.88 -2.82 -2.82
C THR A 284 -3.30 -4.00 -2.05
N LEU A 285 -1.98 -3.97 -1.83
CA LEU A 285 -1.24 -4.95 -1.06
C LEU A 285 -1.10 -4.45 0.38
N GLN A 286 -1.47 -5.29 1.34
CA GLN A 286 -1.12 -5.13 2.74
C GLN A 286 -0.04 -6.14 3.14
N ILE A 287 0.97 -5.67 3.86
CA ILE A 287 2.00 -6.50 4.48
C ILE A 287 1.91 -6.34 5.99
N ASP A 288 1.71 -7.46 6.70
CA ASP A 288 1.72 -7.54 8.17
C ASP A 288 3.01 -8.22 8.64
N LEU A 289 3.81 -7.51 9.44
CA LEU A 289 5.02 -8.02 10.07
C LEU A 289 4.73 -8.29 11.53
N CYS A 290 4.76 -9.55 11.95
CA CYS A 290 4.49 -9.93 13.32
C CYS A 290 5.74 -10.48 14.00
N CYS A 291 5.78 -10.29 15.32
CA CYS A 291 6.72 -10.95 16.20
C CYS A 291 6.00 -11.60 17.37
N GLY A 292 5.95 -12.93 17.38
CA GLY A 292 5.01 -13.67 18.22
C GLY A 292 3.58 -13.19 17.93
N THR A 293 2.88 -12.74 18.96
CA THR A 293 1.51 -12.21 18.84
C THR A 293 1.43 -10.71 18.58
N LYS A 294 2.56 -10.01 18.48
CA LYS A 294 2.59 -8.55 18.31
C LYS A 294 2.69 -8.18 16.84
N LEU A 295 1.89 -7.21 16.42
CA LEU A 295 2.10 -6.51 15.15
C LEU A 295 3.26 -5.52 15.33
N ILE A 296 4.30 -5.69 14.52
CA ILE A 296 5.47 -4.79 14.49
C ILE A 296 5.24 -3.66 13.49
N ALA A 297 4.79 -4.00 12.29
CA ALA A 297 4.47 -3.01 11.28
C ALA A 297 3.39 -3.53 10.33
N LYS A 298 2.60 -2.59 9.81
CA LYS A 298 1.63 -2.82 8.72
C LYS A 298 1.91 -1.83 7.61
N GLN A 299 2.27 -2.33 6.44
CA GLN A 299 2.60 -1.50 5.28
C GLN A 299 1.61 -1.72 4.14
N ILE A 300 1.20 -0.62 3.50
CA ILE A 300 0.19 -0.59 2.45
C ILE A 300 0.83 -0.11 1.14
N TYR A 301 0.54 -0.83 0.05
CA TYR A 301 1.01 -0.49 -1.30
C TYR A 301 -0.14 -0.52 -2.29
N HIS A 302 -0.49 0.64 -2.81
CA HIS A 302 -1.58 0.85 -3.76
C HIS A 302 -1.17 0.45 -5.17
N LYS A 303 -2.14 0.09 -6.02
CA LYS A 303 -1.91 -0.26 -7.44
C LYS A 303 -0.86 -1.38 -7.60
N PHE A 304 -0.97 -2.41 -6.76
CA PHE A 304 -0.07 -3.56 -6.80
C PHE A 304 -0.18 -4.29 -8.15
N GLN A 305 0.97 -4.48 -8.79
CA GLN A 305 1.13 -5.16 -10.05
C GLN A 305 2.41 -5.97 -10.06
N VAL A 306 2.35 -7.15 -10.67
CA VAL A 306 3.51 -7.98 -11.00
C VAL A 306 3.58 -8.06 -12.51
N GLY A 307 4.77 -7.90 -13.10
CA GLY A 307 4.97 -7.99 -14.55
C GLY A 307 4.85 -9.42 -15.08
N ALA A 308 4.85 -9.57 -16.41
CA ALA A 308 4.90 -10.89 -17.03
C ALA A 308 6.23 -11.60 -16.79
N ALA A 309 6.26 -12.92 -16.98
CA ALA A 309 7.47 -13.75 -16.89
C ALA A 309 8.63 -13.23 -17.77
N ALA A 310 8.32 -12.69 -18.95
CA ALA A 310 9.33 -12.10 -19.86
C ALA A 310 10.05 -10.88 -19.28
N ASN A 311 9.47 -10.22 -18.27
CA ASN A 311 10.09 -9.14 -17.52
C ASN A 311 10.51 -9.58 -16.11
N ASN A 312 10.72 -10.89 -15.90
CA ASN A 312 11.05 -11.51 -14.61
C ASN A 312 10.14 -11.04 -13.48
N TYR A 313 8.83 -10.96 -13.75
CA TYR A 313 7.82 -10.65 -12.74
C TYR A 313 8.10 -9.35 -11.96
N ALA A 314 8.55 -8.29 -12.66
CA ALA A 314 8.89 -7.02 -12.01
C ALA A 314 7.75 -6.45 -11.16
N LEU A 315 8.05 -5.99 -9.95
CA LEU A 315 7.07 -5.46 -9.02
C LEU A 315 6.78 -3.98 -9.32
N SER A 316 5.51 -3.58 -9.28
CA SER A 316 5.10 -2.19 -9.33
C SER A 316 3.99 -1.94 -8.32
N ALA A 317 4.14 -0.91 -7.50
CA ALA A 317 3.11 -0.42 -6.61
C ALA A 317 3.47 1.00 -6.17
N LYS A 318 2.52 1.70 -5.55
CA LYS A 318 2.73 3.00 -4.89
C LYS A 318 2.67 2.80 -3.38
N ALA A 319 3.78 3.04 -2.70
CA ALA A 319 3.80 2.95 -1.25
C ALA A 319 2.96 4.06 -0.61
N ASP A 320 2.24 3.67 0.44
CA ASP A 320 1.48 4.59 1.28
C ASP A 320 2.41 5.38 2.22
N ILE A 321 3.48 4.74 2.69
CA ILE A 321 4.56 5.37 3.47
C ILE A 321 5.86 5.26 2.65
N ALA A 322 6.46 6.40 2.33
CA ALA A 322 7.68 6.45 1.54
C ALA A 322 8.93 6.09 2.36
N GLY A 323 9.96 5.58 1.68
CA GLY A 323 11.29 5.35 2.26
C GLY A 323 11.42 4.17 3.22
N VAL A 324 10.37 3.35 3.36
CA VAL A 324 10.35 2.14 4.19
C VAL A 324 9.82 0.94 3.40
N GLY A 325 10.07 -0.27 3.90
CA GLY A 325 9.60 -1.49 3.27
C GLY A 325 10.01 -1.59 1.80
N LEU A 326 9.06 -1.90 0.92
CA LEU A 326 9.33 -2.03 -0.53
C LEU A 326 9.77 -0.70 -1.19
N ASP A 327 9.48 0.46 -0.57
CA ASP A 327 9.91 1.78 -1.05
C ASP A 327 11.24 2.24 -0.43
N TYR A 328 11.79 1.48 0.53
CA TYR A 328 13.14 1.72 1.03
C TYR A 328 14.14 1.70 -0.13
N SER A 329 15.07 2.66 -0.12
CA SER A 329 16.07 2.81 -1.17
C SER A 329 17.47 2.78 -0.58
N SER A 330 18.27 1.83 -1.03
CA SER A 330 19.73 1.82 -0.85
C SER A 330 20.42 1.81 -2.21
N SER A 331 20.62 0.63 -2.80
CA SER A 331 21.09 0.44 -4.18
C SER A 331 19.97 0.63 -5.23
N GLY A 332 18.73 0.59 -4.79
CA GLY A 332 17.50 0.76 -5.55
C GLY A 332 16.30 0.54 -4.64
N LYS A 333 15.09 0.44 -5.21
CA LYS A 333 13.85 0.08 -4.49
C LYS A 333 13.37 -1.28 -4.92
N ASP A 334 12.72 -2.02 -4.03
CA ASP A 334 12.04 -3.27 -4.41
C ASP A 334 10.89 -2.96 -5.39
N LEU A 335 10.23 -1.80 -5.21
CA LEU A 335 9.32 -1.24 -6.20
C LEU A 335 10.10 -0.92 -7.49
N ALA A 336 9.68 -1.52 -8.60
CA ALA A 336 10.32 -1.57 -9.92
C ALA A 336 11.46 -2.59 -10.10
N ALA A 337 11.84 -3.35 -9.06
CA ALA A 337 12.82 -4.41 -9.21
C ALA A 337 12.22 -5.65 -9.90
N LYS A 338 13.07 -6.42 -10.56
CA LYS A 338 12.74 -7.74 -11.10
C LYS A 338 12.81 -8.78 -9.99
N PHE A 339 11.92 -9.77 -10.02
CA PHE A 339 12.05 -10.91 -9.12
C PHE A 339 13.33 -11.67 -9.47
N SER A 340 14.07 -12.08 -8.46
CA SER A 340 15.35 -12.77 -8.64
C SER A 340 15.58 -13.77 -7.51
N THR A 341 16.44 -14.73 -7.78
CA THR A 341 16.97 -15.71 -6.82
C THR A 341 18.47 -15.57 -6.77
N TYR A 342 19.14 -16.38 -5.93
CA TYR A 342 20.60 -16.38 -5.88
C TYR A 342 21.28 -16.82 -7.18
N THR A 343 20.60 -17.55 -8.07
CA THR A 343 21.18 -17.91 -9.39
C THR A 343 21.05 -16.80 -10.41
N ASP A 344 19.99 -15.99 -10.30
CA ASP A 344 19.56 -15.07 -11.36
C ASP A 344 19.87 -13.60 -11.00
N TRP A 345 20.20 -13.32 -9.74
CA TRP A 345 20.61 -11.99 -9.30
C TRP A 345 21.95 -11.58 -9.91
N ASN A 346 21.95 -10.46 -10.62
CA ASN A 346 23.10 -9.96 -11.38
C ASN A 346 23.51 -8.54 -10.98
N GLY A 347 23.23 -8.14 -9.74
CA GLY A 347 23.72 -6.88 -9.17
C GLY A 347 25.25 -6.76 -9.24
N PRO A 348 25.80 -5.53 -9.15
CA PRO A 348 27.23 -5.30 -9.28
C PRO A 348 28.02 -6.15 -8.26
N LYS A 349 28.97 -6.95 -8.76
CA LYS A 349 29.77 -7.89 -7.96
C LYS A 349 30.99 -7.27 -7.26
N SER A 350 31.18 -5.95 -7.37
CA SER A 350 32.33 -5.24 -6.83
C SER A 350 31.89 -4.11 -5.90
N LYS A 351 32.15 -4.32 -4.59
CA LYS A 351 31.80 -3.57 -3.36
C LYS A 351 30.38 -3.78 -2.83
N ASP A 352 30.24 -4.18 -1.56
CA ASP A 352 29.12 -3.98 -0.61
C ASP A 352 27.70 -3.86 -1.21
N SER A 353 27.30 -4.74 -2.13
CA SER A 353 26.16 -4.41 -3.01
C SER A 353 24.81 -4.98 -2.59
N CYS A 354 24.76 -6.02 -1.74
CA CYS A 354 23.49 -6.55 -1.28
C CYS A 354 23.63 -7.44 -0.05
N ASP A 355 23.17 -7.00 1.12
CA ASP A 355 23.25 -7.81 2.35
C ASP A 355 22.46 -9.12 2.31
N GLN A 356 21.67 -9.35 1.26
CA GLN A 356 20.93 -10.60 1.03
C GLN A 356 21.77 -11.67 0.31
N PHE A 357 22.85 -11.29 -0.38
CA PHE A 357 23.68 -12.18 -1.20
C PHE A 357 25.15 -11.93 -0.85
N GLU A 358 25.89 -12.96 -0.45
CA GLU A 358 27.29 -12.92 0.00
C GLU A 358 28.13 -11.68 -0.41
N PHE A 359 28.77 -10.95 0.53
CA PHE A 359 30.14 -10.45 0.30
C PHE A 359 30.97 -10.03 1.54
N TRP A 360 32.29 -10.01 1.32
CA TRP A 360 33.48 -9.82 2.17
C TRP A 360 33.54 -8.49 2.94
N ASP A 361 33.87 -8.52 4.25
CA ASP A 361 34.35 -7.36 5.02
C ASP A 361 35.81 -7.61 5.47
N ASP A 362 36.61 -6.57 5.30
CA ASP A 362 38.05 -6.49 5.56
C ASP A 362 38.39 -6.41 7.07
N ASN A 363 37.41 -6.41 8.00
CA ASN A 363 37.67 -6.42 9.44
C ASN A 363 36.67 -7.25 10.31
N LYS A 364 37.05 -8.52 10.53
CA LYS A 364 36.76 -9.42 11.69
C LYS A 364 35.41 -10.16 11.81
N ASP A 365 35.60 -11.49 11.90
CA ASP A 365 34.89 -12.58 12.60
C ASP A 365 33.45 -12.99 12.19
N ILE A 366 32.63 -12.12 11.58
CA ILE A 366 31.28 -12.50 11.12
C ILE A 366 31.27 -12.50 9.58
N GLY A 367 31.47 -13.68 8.97
CA GLY A 367 31.45 -13.85 7.51
C GLY A 367 30.10 -13.52 6.83
N PRO A 368 30.06 -13.48 5.48
CA PRO A 368 28.94 -13.00 4.66
C PRO A 368 27.66 -13.82 4.84
N SER A 369 26.49 -13.23 4.52
CA SER A 369 25.23 -13.97 4.50
C SER A 369 25.13 -14.95 3.34
N ASN A 370 24.54 -16.12 3.60
CA ASN A 370 24.06 -17.05 2.60
C ASN A 370 22.71 -16.57 2.06
N ALA A 371 22.61 -16.54 0.73
CA ALA A 371 21.35 -16.21 0.07
C ALA A 371 20.28 -17.25 0.39
N TYR A 372 19.05 -16.78 0.60
CA TYR A 372 17.91 -17.65 0.86
C TYR A 372 16.65 -17.10 0.21
N GLY A 373 16.06 -17.92 -0.66
CA GLY A 373 14.82 -17.61 -1.33
C GLY A 373 14.90 -16.51 -2.40
N GLY A 374 13.77 -16.30 -3.06
CA GLY A 374 13.60 -15.33 -4.14
C GLY A 374 12.82 -14.11 -3.69
N TRP A 375 13.23 -12.94 -4.17
CA TRP A 375 12.62 -11.66 -3.84
C TRP A 375 12.85 -10.63 -4.96
N TRP A 376 12.15 -9.49 -4.84
CA TRP A 376 12.45 -8.27 -5.61
C TRP A 376 13.58 -7.51 -4.92
N TYR A 377 14.81 -7.99 -5.04
CA TYR A 377 15.98 -7.53 -4.27
C TYR A 377 16.49 -6.12 -4.61
N GLY A 378 15.63 -5.20 -5.07
CA GLY A 378 16.04 -3.88 -5.54
C GLY A 378 16.71 -3.02 -4.46
N SER A 379 16.24 -3.11 -3.22
CA SER A 379 16.83 -2.37 -2.10
C SER A 379 17.89 -3.13 -1.33
N CYS A 380 17.99 -4.45 -1.51
CA CYS A 380 18.82 -5.34 -0.71
C CYS A 380 18.55 -5.35 0.80
N GLY A 381 17.54 -4.61 1.28
CA GLY A 381 17.20 -4.52 2.70
C GLY A 381 16.02 -5.39 3.13
N ASN A 382 15.33 -6.03 2.18
CA ASN A 382 14.11 -6.79 2.41
C ASN A 382 14.19 -8.19 1.80
N ASN A 383 13.63 -9.15 2.52
CA ASN A 383 13.37 -10.50 2.02
C ASN A 383 12.33 -11.20 2.91
N LEU A 384 11.05 -11.06 2.57
CA LEU A 384 9.98 -11.79 3.30
C LEU A 384 9.96 -13.29 2.97
N ASN A 385 10.76 -13.71 1.98
CA ASN A 385 10.99 -15.10 1.63
C ASN A 385 12.26 -15.68 2.27
N GLY A 386 12.93 -14.93 3.16
CA GLY A 386 14.15 -15.30 3.86
C GLY A 386 13.99 -16.49 4.82
N PHE A 387 15.06 -16.89 5.50
CA PHE A 387 15.03 -18.07 6.37
C PHE A 387 14.12 -17.84 7.58
N LEU A 388 13.23 -18.78 7.89
CA LEU A 388 12.33 -18.62 9.02
C LEU A 388 13.04 -19.01 10.31
N TYR A 389 13.31 -18.03 11.18
CA TYR A 389 13.70 -18.26 12.56
C TYR A 389 12.47 -18.20 13.48
N PRO A 390 12.01 -19.34 14.05
CA PRO A 390 10.91 -19.31 15.01
C PRO A 390 11.30 -18.51 16.26
N SER A 391 10.51 -17.50 16.63
CA SER A 391 10.67 -16.78 17.90
C SER A 391 9.61 -17.21 18.90
N ASN A 392 10.04 -17.75 20.04
CA ASN A 392 9.13 -18.15 21.12
C ASN A 392 8.98 -17.06 22.20
N ALA A 393 9.71 -15.95 22.08
CA ALA A 393 9.85 -14.94 23.13
C ALA A 393 9.30 -13.56 22.74
N GLY A 394 8.67 -13.42 21.57
CA GLY A 394 8.14 -12.14 21.08
C GLY A 394 9.22 -11.08 20.82
N ASN A 395 10.49 -11.50 20.72
CA ASN A 395 11.61 -10.69 20.25
C ASN A 395 12.13 -11.30 18.94
N CYS A 396 12.07 -10.53 17.87
CA CYS A 396 12.44 -10.96 16.52
C CYS A 396 13.79 -10.39 16.09
N THR A 397 14.56 -9.84 17.03
CA THR A 397 15.98 -9.57 16.80
C THR A 397 16.66 -10.88 16.43
N LEU A 398 17.36 -10.88 15.30
CA LEU A 398 18.13 -12.03 14.85
C LEU A 398 19.25 -12.29 15.83
N ASP A 399 19.25 -13.49 16.42
CA ASP A 399 20.32 -13.94 17.30
C ASP A 399 21.60 -14.11 16.47
N LEU A 400 22.59 -13.26 16.74
CA LEU A 400 23.87 -13.27 16.01
C LEU A 400 24.57 -14.62 16.10
N THR A 401 24.38 -15.40 17.16
CA THR A 401 24.95 -16.75 17.25
C THR A 401 24.31 -17.72 16.24
N LYS A 402 23.01 -17.56 15.97
CA LYS A 402 22.30 -18.35 14.97
C LYS A 402 22.66 -17.91 13.56
N PHE A 403 22.75 -16.59 13.35
CA PHE A 403 23.26 -16.04 12.11
C PHE A 403 24.70 -16.52 11.86
N ASP A 404 25.57 -16.51 12.86
CA ASP A 404 26.95 -16.99 12.69
C ASP A 404 27.07 -18.44 12.30
N ALA A 405 26.14 -19.28 12.76
CA ALA A 405 26.14 -20.70 12.48
C ALA A 405 25.75 -21.04 11.04
N ASN A 406 24.78 -20.35 10.45
CA ASN A 406 24.23 -20.70 9.14
C ASN A 406 24.37 -19.60 8.08
N LYS A 407 24.71 -18.38 8.52
CA LYS A 407 24.81 -17.16 7.73
C LYS A 407 23.52 -16.75 7.02
N LEU A 408 22.36 -17.27 7.41
CA LEU A 408 21.12 -16.97 6.72
C LEU A 408 20.47 -15.72 7.31
N LEU A 409 20.09 -14.77 6.47
CA LEU A 409 19.18 -13.72 6.92
C LEU A 409 17.77 -14.26 7.11
N GLY A 410 17.09 -13.67 8.08
CA GLY A 410 15.74 -14.05 8.46
C GLY A 410 14.67 -13.60 7.48
N VAL A 411 13.41 -13.80 7.85
CA VAL A 411 12.29 -13.11 7.21
C VAL A 411 12.34 -11.63 7.62
N ASN A 412 12.89 -10.77 6.77
CA ASN A 412 13.19 -9.38 7.13
C ASN A 412 12.58 -8.36 6.18
N MET A 413 12.33 -7.16 6.71
CA MET A 413 11.88 -6.01 5.96
C MET A 413 12.19 -4.73 6.73
N ARG A 414 12.60 -3.68 6.02
CA ARG A 414 12.87 -2.34 6.56
C ARG A 414 11.60 -1.74 7.13
N THR A 415 11.68 -1.35 8.40
CA THR A 415 10.60 -0.60 9.07
C THR A 415 10.96 0.86 9.32
N THR A 416 12.21 1.24 9.03
CA THR A 416 12.74 2.60 9.22
C THR A 416 13.41 3.10 7.94
N SER A 417 13.45 4.42 7.79
CA SER A 417 14.15 5.10 6.70
C SER A 417 15.65 5.22 7.01
N GLY A 418 16.50 5.19 5.98
CA GLY A 418 17.96 5.31 6.13
C GLY A 418 18.65 3.98 6.40
N GLN A 419 19.96 4.01 6.63
CA GLN A 419 20.75 2.79 6.88
C GLN A 419 20.20 2.02 8.09
N GLY A 420 20.25 0.70 7.99
CA GLY A 420 19.87 -0.22 9.03
C GLY A 420 20.92 -0.39 10.11
N TYR A 421 20.91 -1.58 10.73
CA TYR A 421 21.74 -1.85 11.88
C TYR A 421 23.22 -1.76 11.51
N ALA A 422 24.01 -1.03 12.31
CA ALA A 422 25.47 -0.90 12.13
C ALA A 422 25.94 -0.50 10.71
N GLY A 423 25.10 0.18 9.92
CA GLY A 423 25.40 0.61 8.55
C GLY A 423 24.97 -0.37 7.46
N TYR A 424 24.48 -1.56 7.81
CA TYR A 424 23.87 -2.52 6.89
C TYR A 424 22.52 -2.01 6.36
N ASP A 425 22.09 -2.51 5.20
CA ASP A 425 20.76 -2.28 4.65
C ASP A 425 19.67 -3.11 5.35
N VAL A 426 20.01 -3.95 6.33
CA VAL A 426 19.05 -4.80 7.06
C VAL A 426 18.91 -4.37 8.51
N ASP A 427 17.70 -4.53 9.07
CA ASP A 427 17.40 -4.26 10.49
C ASP A 427 17.89 -5.38 11.44
N LEU A 428 18.48 -6.46 10.90
CA LEU A 428 18.76 -7.71 11.62
C LEU A 428 17.56 -8.21 12.45
N GLN A 429 16.37 -8.09 11.88
CA GLN A 429 15.15 -8.69 12.40
C GLN A 429 14.73 -9.89 11.55
N SER A 430 14.22 -10.93 12.20
CA SER A 430 13.55 -12.07 11.56
C SER A 430 12.16 -12.23 12.13
N TYR A 431 11.16 -11.79 11.39
CA TYR A 431 9.76 -11.98 11.74
C TYR A 431 9.40 -13.47 11.70
N ASP A 432 8.71 -13.95 12.72
CA ASP A 432 8.30 -15.36 12.83
C ASP A 432 6.91 -15.61 12.24
N ARG A 433 6.18 -14.53 11.95
CA ARG A 433 4.91 -14.56 11.23
C ARG A 433 4.76 -13.33 10.34
N VAL A 434 4.47 -13.55 9.06
CA VAL A 434 4.28 -12.51 8.05
C VAL A 434 3.12 -12.87 7.14
N ARG A 435 2.41 -11.86 6.65
CA ARG A 435 1.41 -12.01 5.58
C ARG A 435 1.55 -10.90 4.55
N MET A 436 1.46 -11.30 3.28
CA MET A 436 1.16 -10.41 2.16
C MET A 436 -0.25 -10.75 1.66
N ALA A 437 -1.14 -9.76 1.62
CA ALA A 437 -2.52 -9.97 1.19
C ALA A 437 -3.04 -8.86 0.28
N LEU A 438 -3.78 -9.25 -0.75
CA LEU A 438 -4.40 -8.35 -1.72
C LEU A 438 -5.86 -8.09 -1.36
N PHE A 439 -6.32 -6.86 -1.53
CA PHE A 439 -7.72 -6.46 -1.37
C PHE A 439 -8.09 -5.33 -2.32
N THR A 440 -9.40 -5.07 -2.47
CA THR A 440 -9.96 -4.09 -3.41
C THR A 440 -10.91 -3.08 -2.75
N PHE A 441 -11.24 -3.27 -1.47
CA PHE A 441 -12.02 -2.29 -0.72
C PHE A 441 -11.15 -1.08 -0.35
N ASP A 442 -11.81 0.00 0.10
CA ASP A 442 -11.12 1.24 0.44
C ASP A 442 -10.11 1.04 1.59
N SER A 443 -8.84 1.34 1.33
CA SER A 443 -7.75 1.25 2.31
C SER A 443 -7.97 2.13 3.54
N ALA A 444 -8.86 3.13 3.46
CA ALA A 444 -9.38 3.87 4.60
C ALA A 444 -9.92 3.00 5.74
N GLN A 445 -10.45 1.81 5.41
CA GLN A 445 -11.09 0.90 6.35
C GLN A 445 -10.08 0.03 7.11
N ILE A 446 -8.78 0.17 6.81
CA ILE A 446 -7.73 -0.62 7.44
C ILE A 446 -7.44 -0.06 8.82
N ASP A 447 -7.74 -0.85 9.84
CA ASP A 447 -7.20 -0.64 11.17
C ASP A 447 -5.71 -1.02 11.19
N ARG A 448 -4.84 0.00 11.29
CA ARG A 448 -3.38 -0.20 11.36
C ARG A 448 -2.92 -0.85 12.66
N GLY A 449 -3.73 -0.79 13.71
CA GLY A 449 -3.49 -1.46 14.98
C GLY A 449 -3.98 -2.90 15.01
N ASP A 450 -4.73 -3.36 13.99
CA ASP A 450 -5.27 -4.73 13.98
C ASP A 450 -4.15 -5.78 13.89
N ALA A 451 -3.92 -6.43 15.03
CA ALA A 451 -2.99 -7.52 15.23
C ALA A 451 -3.66 -8.91 15.18
N SER A 452 -4.93 -9.00 14.75
CA SER A 452 -5.68 -10.27 14.65
C SER A 452 -4.93 -11.35 13.86
N PHE A 453 -4.20 -10.96 12.81
CA PHE A 453 -3.35 -11.87 12.05
C PHE A 453 -2.18 -12.43 12.87
N CYS A 454 -1.58 -11.62 13.75
CA CYS A 454 -0.45 -12.02 14.59
C CYS A 454 -0.85 -13.03 15.68
N SER A 455 -2.11 -13.04 16.08
CA SER A 455 -2.66 -13.98 17.09
C SER A 455 -2.84 -15.42 16.59
#